data_AF-A0A7W3QNU6-F1
#
_entry.id   AF-A0A7W3QNU6-F1
#
_cell.length_a   1.000
_cell.length_b   1.000
_cell.length_c   1.000
_cell.angle_alpha   90.00
_cell.angle_beta   90.00
_cell.angle_gamma   90.00
#
_symmetry.space_group_name_H-M   'P 1'
#
loop_
_entity.id
_entity.type
_entity.pdbx_description
1 polymer ?
#
loop_
_entity_poly.entity_id
_entity_poly.type
_entity_poly.pdbx_seq_one_letter_code
_entity_poly.pdbx_strand_id
1 'polypeptide(L)'
;MIHPVFDANGVPDLTRLNEWTATCDHCTLAASAADIDPWLAGPRVEQAIYCPDCIPELAARLIDPLFRPAGLPGLVYDLTQQARRLPHRARPTARRLARTLPLPTVRRHGGPAR
;
A
#
# COMPACT_ATOMS: atom_id res chain seq x y z
N MET A 1 -0.03 12.18 -7.39
CA MET A 1 0.15 13.44 -8.14
C MET A 1 1.00 13.28 -9.41
N ILE A 2 0.74 14.02 -10.50
CA ILE A 2 1.58 14.08 -11.71
C ILE A 2 2.33 15.41 -11.74
N HIS A 3 3.63 15.37 -12.02
CA HIS A 3 4.52 16.52 -12.15
C HIS A 3 5.00 16.63 -13.61
N PRO A 4 4.46 17.59 -14.38
CA PRO A 4 4.82 17.77 -15.77
C PRO A 4 6.15 18.48 -15.96
N VAL A 5 6.79 18.22 -17.10
CA VAL A 5 7.90 19.04 -17.61
C VAL A 5 7.31 20.13 -18.50
N PHE A 6 7.82 21.36 -18.38
CA PHE A 6 7.35 22.51 -19.15
C PHE A 6 8.33 22.87 -20.27
N ASP A 7 7.79 23.34 -21.40
CA ASP A 7 8.57 23.91 -22.50
C ASP A 7 9.06 25.34 -22.19
N ALA A 8 9.75 25.97 -23.14
CA ALA A 8 10.22 27.34 -23.01
C ALA A 8 9.10 28.39 -22.88
N ASN A 9 7.86 28.03 -23.21
CA ASN A 9 6.68 28.89 -23.13
C ASN A 9 5.88 28.68 -21.83
N GLY A 10 6.33 27.76 -20.96
CA GLY A 10 5.63 27.41 -19.73
C GLY A 10 4.40 26.51 -19.94
N VAL A 11 4.31 25.83 -21.09
CA VAL A 11 3.25 24.87 -21.39
C VAL A 11 3.75 23.45 -21.09
N PRO A 12 2.94 22.57 -20.46
CA PRO A 12 3.31 21.17 -20.27
C PRO A 12 3.68 20.50 -21.60
N ASP A 13 4.90 19.99 -21.69
CA ASP A 13 5.42 19.37 -22.90
C ASP A 13 5.01 17.90 -22.98
N LEU A 14 3.94 17.64 -23.73
CA LEU A 14 3.40 16.29 -23.94
C LEU A 14 4.34 15.39 -24.75
N THR A 15 5.30 15.95 -25.50
CA THR A 15 6.26 15.16 -26.28
C THR A 15 7.30 14.49 -25.38
N ARG A 16 7.48 15.00 -24.16
CA ARG A 16 8.39 14.50 -23.12
C ARG A 16 7.65 13.81 -21.98
N LEU A 17 6.55 13.13 -22.28
CA LEU A 17 5.72 12.46 -21.26
C LEU A 17 6.50 11.42 -20.44
N ASN A 18 7.50 10.79 -21.02
CA ASN A 18 8.42 9.87 -20.35
C ASN A 18 9.33 10.53 -19.29
N GLU A 19 9.46 11.85 -19.33
CA GLU A 19 10.21 12.64 -18.36
C GLU A 19 9.32 13.24 -17.27
N TRP A 20 8.01 13.18 -17.46
CA TRP A 20 7.06 13.54 -16.42
C TRP A 20 7.11 12.49 -15.32
N THR A 21 6.89 12.90 -14.08
CA THR A 21 6.90 11.98 -12.94
C THR A 21 5.53 11.90 -12.29
N ALA A 22 5.09 10.70 -11.98
CA ALA A 22 3.91 10.46 -11.17
C ALA A 22 4.33 9.92 -9.80
N THR A 23 3.79 10.51 -8.75
CA THR A 23 4.05 10.13 -7.35
C THR A 23 2.78 9.59 -6.72
N CYS A 24 2.90 8.54 -5.91
CA CYS A 24 1.75 8.04 -5.16
C CYS A 24 1.47 8.99 -4.00
N ASP A 25 0.20 9.33 -3.77
CA ASP A 25 -0.15 10.23 -2.68
C ASP A 25 -0.21 9.51 -1.31
N HIS A 26 -0.01 8.18 -1.31
CA HIS A 26 -0.04 7.35 -0.10
C HIS A 26 1.32 6.77 0.31
N CYS A 27 2.30 6.73 -0.60
CA CYS A 27 3.63 6.20 -0.33
C CYS A 27 4.70 6.99 -1.09
N THR A 28 5.97 6.64 -0.93
CA THR A 28 7.09 7.35 -1.59
C THR A 28 7.39 6.84 -3.00
N LEU A 29 6.51 6.01 -3.58
CA LEU A 29 6.73 5.48 -4.92
C LEU A 29 6.57 6.59 -5.96
N ALA A 30 7.55 6.69 -6.85
CA ALA A 30 7.51 7.52 -8.03
C ALA A 30 7.75 6.66 -9.27
N ALA A 31 7.09 6.99 -10.37
CA ALA A 31 7.25 6.35 -11.66
C ALA A 31 7.22 7.41 -12.78
N SER A 32 7.69 7.03 -13.97
CA SER A 32 7.44 7.81 -15.18
C SER A 32 5.94 7.93 -15.42
N ALA A 33 5.47 9.11 -15.85
CA ALA A 33 4.06 9.30 -16.20
C ALA A 33 3.62 8.43 -17.39
N ALA A 34 4.55 7.97 -18.22
CA ALA A 34 4.26 7.04 -19.31
C ALA A 34 3.87 5.63 -18.81
N ASP A 35 4.29 5.25 -17.59
CA ASP A 35 4.11 3.92 -17.02
C ASP A 35 3.00 3.87 -15.96
N ILE A 36 2.12 4.88 -15.92
CA ILE A 36 1.07 5.00 -14.89
C ILE A 36 -0.20 4.23 -15.20
N ASP A 37 -0.25 3.50 -16.31
CA ASP A 37 -1.41 2.69 -16.71
C ASP A 37 -1.98 1.79 -15.58
N PRO A 38 -1.16 1.12 -14.73
CA PRO A 38 -1.71 0.30 -13.65
C PRO A 38 -2.09 1.10 -12.39
N TRP A 39 -1.90 2.43 -12.38
CA TRP A 39 -2.19 3.28 -11.23
C TRP A 39 -3.66 3.74 -11.23
N LEU A 40 -4.22 3.88 -10.05
CA LEU A 40 -5.58 4.37 -9.88
C LEU A 40 -5.56 5.88 -9.65
N ALA A 41 -6.21 6.64 -10.53
CA ALA A 41 -6.48 8.06 -10.33
C ALA A 41 -7.94 8.25 -9.85
N GLY A 42 -8.12 8.87 -8.69
CA GLY A 42 -9.44 9.08 -8.10
C GLY A 42 -10.31 10.08 -8.88
N PRO A 43 -11.64 9.87 -8.96
CA PRO A 43 -12.53 10.80 -9.65
C PRO A 43 -12.72 12.12 -8.88
N ARG A 44 -12.26 13.20 -9.49
CA ARG A 44 -12.74 14.59 -9.42
C ARG A 44 -12.67 15.42 -8.12
N VAL A 45 -12.45 14.89 -6.92
CA VAL A 45 -12.45 15.77 -5.71
C VAL A 45 -11.05 16.10 -5.16
N GLU A 46 -10.07 15.20 -5.29
CA GLU A 46 -8.69 15.46 -4.83
C GLU A 46 -7.59 15.00 -5.83
N GLN A 47 -7.96 14.40 -6.96
CA GLN A 47 -7.03 13.83 -7.96
C GLN A 47 -5.91 12.96 -7.35
N ALA A 48 -6.20 12.31 -6.22
CA ALA A 48 -5.24 11.43 -5.57
C ALA A 48 -4.90 10.25 -6.50
N ILE A 49 -3.61 9.96 -6.62
CA ILE A 49 -3.05 8.90 -7.46
C ILE A 49 -2.45 7.83 -6.56
N TYR A 50 -2.89 6.60 -6.78
CA TYR A 50 -2.51 5.44 -5.99
C TYR A 50 -1.73 4.46 -6.86
N CYS A 51 -0.56 4.06 -6.39
CA CYS A 51 0.20 2.99 -7.03
C CYS A 51 -0.49 1.63 -6.81
N PRO A 52 -0.14 0.61 -7.64
CA PRO A 52 -0.73 -0.72 -7.55
C PRO A 52 -0.69 -1.35 -6.15
N ASP A 53 0.38 -1.10 -5.40
CA ASP A 53 0.54 -1.62 -4.04
C ASP A 53 -0.40 -0.95 -3.02
N CYS A 54 -0.75 0.31 -3.24
CA CYS A 54 -1.63 1.07 -2.35
C CYS A 54 -3.11 0.94 -2.72
N ILE A 55 -3.45 0.48 -3.92
CA ILE A 55 -4.84 0.26 -4.36
C ILE A 55 -5.59 -0.71 -3.43
N PRO A 56 -5.05 -1.90 -3.06
CA PRO A 56 -5.72 -2.81 -2.13
C PRO A 56 -5.98 -2.17 -0.76
N GLU A 57 -5.06 -1.35 -0.26
CA GLU A 57 -5.22 -0.65 1.02
C GLU A 57 -6.31 0.43 0.94
N LEU A 58 -6.39 1.16 -0.18
CA LEU A 58 -7.47 2.09 -0.45
C LEU A 58 -8.82 1.36 -0.53
N ALA A 59 -8.90 0.29 -1.31
CA ALA A 59 -10.11 -0.51 -1.45
C ALA A 59 -10.58 -1.05 -0.09
N ALA A 60 -9.66 -1.61 0.70
CA ALA A 60 -9.95 -2.07 2.05
C ALA A 60 -10.51 -0.94 2.92
N ARG A 61 -9.93 0.28 2.87
CA ARG A 61 -10.43 1.43 3.63
C ARG A 61 -11.82 1.90 3.20
N LEU A 62 -12.11 1.89 1.90
CA LEU A 62 -13.42 2.32 1.37
C LEU A 62 -14.52 1.30 1.70
N ILE A 63 -14.17 0.02 1.72
CA ILE A 63 -15.10 -1.08 1.92
C ILE A 63 -15.32 -1.38 3.41
N ASP A 64 -14.30 -1.23 4.25
CA ASP A 64 -14.33 -1.57 5.69
C ASP A 64 -15.56 -1.05 6.46
N PRO A 65 -15.98 0.22 6.28
CA PRO A 65 -17.09 0.77 7.03
C PRO A 65 -18.42 0.04 6.76
N LEU A 66 -18.57 -0.60 5.59
CA LEU A 66 -19.77 -1.36 5.24
C LEU A 66 -19.92 -2.65 6.07
N PHE A 67 -18.82 -3.15 6.61
CA PHE A 67 -18.78 -4.39 7.39
C PHE A 67 -18.68 -4.15 8.89
N ARG A 68 -18.66 -2.89 9.33
CA ARG A 68 -18.52 -2.53 10.74
C ARG A 68 -19.84 -2.84 11.50
N PRO A 69 -19.85 -3.80 12.44
CA PRO A 69 -21.04 -4.07 13.25
C PRO A 69 -21.28 -2.96 14.27
N ALA A 70 -22.52 -2.80 14.73
CA ALA A 70 -22.87 -1.81 15.76
C ALA A 70 -22.45 -2.26 17.17
N GLY A 71 -22.24 -1.30 18.07
CA GLY A 71 -21.97 -1.56 19.50
C GLY A 71 -20.57 -2.12 19.79
N LEU A 72 -20.45 -2.91 20.86
CA LEU A 72 -19.18 -3.50 21.30
C LEU A 72 -18.46 -4.33 20.22
N PRO A 73 -19.13 -5.15 19.38
CA PRO A 73 -18.48 -5.83 18.27
C PRO A 73 -17.81 -4.89 17.27
N GLY A 74 -18.36 -3.68 17.08
CA GLY A 74 -17.78 -2.67 16.20
C GLY A 74 -16.46 -2.13 16.71
N LEU A 75 -16.35 -1.94 18.04
CA LEU A 75 -15.08 -1.55 18.67
C LEU A 75 -14.01 -2.64 18.53
N VAL A 76 -14.38 -3.91 18.70
CA VAL A 76 -13.48 -5.04 18.48
C VAL A 76 -13.03 -5.08 17.02
N TYR A 77 -13.97 -4.90 16.08
CA TYR A 77 -13.71 -4.83 14.64
C TYR A 77 -12.68 -3.75 14.31
N ASP A 78 -12.89 -2.51 14.78
CA ASP A 78 -12.01 -1.36 14.56
C ASP A 78 -10.60 -1.63 15.08
N LEU A 79 -10.47 -2.22 16.29
CA LEU A 79 -9.18 -2.61 16.88
C LEU A 79 -8.46 -3.67 16.04
N THR A 80 -9.18 -4.71 15.57
CA THR A 80 -8.59 -5.71 14.68
C THR A 80 -8.15 -5.13 13.35
N GLN A 81 -8.90 -4.20 12.78
CA GLN A 81 -8.53 -3.54 11.53
C GLN A 81 -7.35 -2.60 11.71
N GLN A 82 -7.30 -1.84 12.80
CA GLN A 82 -6.13 -1.04 13.17
C GLN A 82 -4.89 -1.92 13.33
N ALA A 83 -5.00 -3.06 14.00
CA ALA A 83 -3.89 -4.02 14.14
C ALA A 83 -3.41 -4.57 12.79
N ARG A 84 -4.33 -4.83 11.85
CA ARG A 84 -3.99 -5.26 10.48
C ARG A 84 -3.33 -4.15 9.66
N ARG A 85 -3.68 -2.89 9.93
CA ARG A 85 -3.15 -1.68 9.26
C ARG A 85 -1.86 -1.14 9.88
N LEU A 86 -1.42 -1.68 11.03
CA LEU A 86 -0.10 -1.38 11.58
C LEU A 86 0.97 -1.68 10.52
N PRO A 87 2.02 -0.84 10.43
CA PRO A 87 2.62 -0.52 9.14
C PRO A 87 3.21 -1.75 8.44
N HIS A 88 2.73 -2.01 7.22
CA HIS A 88 3.44 -2.84 6.24
C HIS A 88 4.86 -2.31 5.93
N ARG A 89 5.20 -1.07 6.34
CA ARG A 89 6.58 -0.55 6.38
C ARG A 89 7.55 -1.38 7.21
N ALA A 90 7.06 -2.22 8.13
CA ALA A 90 7.89 -3.15 8.88
C ALA A 90 8.12 -4.49 8.15
N ARG A 91 7.49 -4.78 7.00
CA ARG A 91 7.68 -6.08 6.31
C ARG A 91 9.11 -6.32 5.78
N PRO A 92 9.86 -5.33 5.25
CA PRO A 92 11.23 -5.58 4.79
C PRO A 92 12.18 -5.88 5.97
N THR A 93 12.06 -5.13 7.07
CA THR A 93 12.83 -5.31 8.29
C THR A 93 12.40 -6.57 9.05
N ALA A 94 11.10 -6.87 9.14
CA ALA A 94 10.60 -8.11 9.74
C ALA A 94 10.98 -9.36 8.93
N ARG A 95 11.00 -9.31 7.58
CA ARG A 95 11.52 -10.41 6.75
C ARG A 95 13.04 -10.58 6.90
N ARG A 96 13.81 -9.50 7.06
CA ARG A 96 15.25 -9.58 7.36
C ARG A 96 15.49 -10.15 8.76
N LEU A 97 14.74 -9.69 9.76
CA LEU A 97 14.84 -10.16 11.14
C LEU A 97 14.39 -11.62 11.30
N ALA A 98 13.33 -12.04 10.59
CA ALA A 98 12.88 -13.43 10.57
C ALA A 98 13.88 -14.38 9.87
N ARG A 99 14.77 -13.87 9.01
CA ARG A 99 15.90 -14.65 8.44
C ARG A 99 17.12 -14.71 9.35
N THR A 100 17.28 -13.75 10.26
CA THR A 100 18.40 -13.71 11.22
C THR A 100 18.06 -14.35 12.56
N LEU A 101 16.77 -14.58 12.85
CA LEU A 101 16.33 -15.34 14.00
C LEU A 101 16.44 -16.84 13.67
N PRO A 102 17.24 -17.62 14.43
CA PRO A 102 17.16 -19.07 14.31
C PRO A 102 15.74 -19.48 14.67
N LEU A 103 15.03 -20.11 13.72
CA LEU A 103 13.78 -20.78 14.04
C LEU A 103 14.08 -21.75 15.19
N PRO A 104 13.35 -21.71 16.32
CA PRO A 104 13.41 -22.81 17.25
C PRO A 104 12.92 -24.02 16.47
N THR A 105 13.85 -24.93 16.19
CA THR A 105 13.52 -26.28 15.71
C THR A 105 12.56 -26.85 16.74
N VAL A 106 11.27 -26.88 16.41
CA VAL A 106 10.29 -27.66 17.12
C VAL A 106 10.70 -29.11 16.90
N ARG A 107 11.54 -29.59 17.82
CA ARG A 107 11.95 -30.98 17.90
C ARG A 107 10.69 -31.73 18.31
N ARG A 108 9.96 -32.23 17.30
CA ARG A 108 8.86 -33.18 17.47
C ARG A 108 9.47 -34.47 18.04
N HIS A 109 9.72 -34.50 19.35
CA HIS A 109 9.85 -35.76 20.06
C HIS A 109 8.44 -36.24 20.35
N GLY A 110 7.94 -37.07 19.42
CA GLY A 110 6.81 -37.93 19.69
C GLY A 110 7.13 -38.80 20.90
N GLY A 111 6.30 -38.68 21.93
CA GLY A 111 6.22 -39.63 23.03
C GLY A 111 5.66 -40.98 22.57
N PRO A 112 5.73 -42.00 23.44
CA PRO A 112 5.96 -43.39 23.09
C PRO A 112 4.68 -44.14 22.72
N ALA A 113 4.82 -45.19 21.89
CA ALA A 113 3.83 -46.25 21.79
C ALA A 113 4.48 -47.59 21.45
N ARG A 114 4.27 -48.52 22.39
CA ARG A 114 4.55 -49.98 22.40
C ARG A 114 5.94 -50.43 22.76
#